data_AF-A0A551Y2R5-F1
#
_entry.id   AF-A0A551Y2R5-F1
#
_cell.length_a   1.000
_cell.length_b   1.000
_cell.length_c   1.000
_cell.angle_alpha   90.00
_cell.angle_beta   90.00
_cell.angle_gamma   90.00
#
_symmetry.space_group_name_H-M   'P 1'
#
loop_
_entity.id
_entity.type
_entity.pdbx_description
1 polymer ?
#
loop_
_entity_poly.entity_id
_entity_poly.type
_entity_poly.pdbx_seq_one_letter_code
_entity_poly.pdbx_strand_id
1 'polypeptide(L)'
;MSFAAKYRDRIVINPDIRSGKPCIVNTRIAVADIFDYLGGGMTIEEILDDFPDLTLEDIQALLVSHFPDSTHVRDCGLKGFPDQRIWEYARINELIIVSKDSDFYQRSLLYGQPPKFIWLRIGNCTTHHLISLILKPKQAIKRFSDNSTESVLVIA
;
A
#
# COMPACT_ATOMS: atom_id res chain seq x y z
N MET A 1 4.18 17.47 4.99
CA MET A 1 2.75 17.08 5.09
C MET A 1 2.68 15.57 5.02
N SER A 2 1.95 14.91 5.93
CA SER A 2 1.81 13.44 5.93
C SER A 2 1.13 12.97 4.64
N PHE A 3 1.67 11.93 4.00
CA PHE A 3 1.11 11.31 2.78
C PHE A 3 -0.36 10.89 2.98
N ALA A 4 -0.71 10.45 4.19
CA ALA A 4 -2.07 10.09 4.59
C ALA A 4 -3.07 11.26 4.52
N ALA A 5 -2.60 12.51 4.65
CA ALA A 5 -3.46 13.68 4.54
C ALA A 5 -3.90 13.95 3.10
N LYS A 6 -3.10 13.57 2.10
CA LYS A 6 -3.39 13.82 0.68
C LYS A 6 -4.60 13.03 0.15
N TYR A 7 -4.89 11.88 0.75
CA TYR A 7 -5.92 10.94 0.27
C TYR A 7 -7.11 10.80 1.23
N ARG A 8 -7.06 11.48 2.38
CA ARG A 8 -8.06 11.37 3.45
C ARG A 8 -9.46 11.79 3.02
N ASP A 9 -9.56 12.73 2.08
CA ASP A 9 -10.83 13.32 1.65
C ASP A 9 -11.42 12.65 0.40
N ARG A 10 -10.88 11.50 -0.02
CA ARG A 10 -11.34 10.78 -1.23
C ARG A 10 -12.30 9.63 -0.95
N ILE A 11 -12.37 9.15 0.29
CA ILE A 11 -13.28 8.09 0.71
C ILE A 11 -14.26 8.66 1.73
N VAL A 12 -15.55 8.55 1.43
CA VAL A 12 -16.64 9.01 2.30
C VAL A 12 -17.47 7.82 2.78
N ILE A 13 -17.93 7.90 4.04
CA ILE A 13 -18.91 6.99 4.61
C ILE A 13 -20.18 7.81 4.85
N ASN A 14 -21.22 7.55 4.07
CA ASN A 14 -22.52 8.19 4.22
C ASN A 14 -23.60 7.12 4.38
N PRO A 15 -24.34 7.07 5.50
CA PRO A 15 -25.43 6.11 5.72
C PRO A 15 -26.47 6.07 4.60
N ASP A 16 -26.73 7.21 3.95
CA ASP A 16 -27.72 7.36 2.88
C ASP A 16 -27.21 6.87 1.51
N ILE A 17 -25.91 6.59 1.38
CA ILE A 17 -25.28 6.11 0.15
C ILE A 17 -24.78 4.69 0.38
N ARG A 18 -25.24 3.73 -0.45
CA ARG A 18 -24.80 2.33 -0.40
C ARG A 18 -24.85 1.73 1.02
N SER A 19 -25.83 2.15 1.83
CA SER A 19 -26.02 1.71 3.21
C SER A 19 -24.81 1.93 4.12
N GLY A 20 -24.09 3.04 3.96
CA GLY A 20 -22.93 3.37 4.79
C GLY A 20 -21.64 2.62 4.42
N LYS A 21 -21.58 1.97 3.25
CA LYS A 21 -20.31 1.44 2.75
C LYS A 21 -19.36 2.59 2.40
N PRO A 22 -18.04 2.44 2.64
CA PRO A 22 -17.06 3.41 2.16
C PRO A 22 -17.11 3.52 0.63
N CYS A 23 -17.32 4.74 0.13
CA CYS A 23 -17.42 5.05 -1.29
C CYS A 23 -16.40 6.12 -1.69
N ILE A 24 -16.01 6.14 -2.97
CA ILE A 24 -15.22 7.25 -3.52
C ILE A 24 -16.11 8.50 -3.55
N VAL A 25 -15.57 9.64 -3.09
CA VAL A 25 -16.27 10.93 -3.03
C VAL A 25 -16.86 11.29 -4.38
N ASN A 26 -18.07 11.84 -4.37
CA ASN A 26 -18.86 12.19 -5.56
C ASN A 26 -19.23 11.02 -6.49
N THR A 27 -19.03 9.77 -6.04
CA THR A 27 -19.46 8.58 -6.78
C THR A 27 -20.37 7.70 -5.92
N ARG A 28 -21.01 6.71 -6.55
CA ARG A 28 -21.69 5.61 -5.84
C ARG A 28 -20.90 4.29 -5.95
N ILE A 29 -19.59 4.38 -6.19
CA ILE A 29 -18.68 3.24 -6.31
C ILE A 29 -18.13 2.93 -4.92
N ALA A 30 -18.42 1.74 -4.41
CA ALA A 30 -17.89 1.32 -3.11
C ALA A 30 -16.42 0.90 -3.26
N VAL A 31 -15.63 1.14 -2.21
CA VAL A 31 -14.25 0.65 -2.13
C VAL A 31 -14.18 -0.88 -2.33
N ALA A 32 -15.19 -1.60 -1.81
CA ALA A 32 -15.33 -3.04 -2.02
C ALA A 32 -15.53 -3.42 -3.49
N ASP A 33 -16.31 -2.64 -4.25
CA ASP A 33 -16.57 -2.92 -5.67
C ASP A 33 -15.25 -2.86 -6.46
N ILE A 34 -14.40 -1.87 -6.17
CA ILE A 34 -13.07 -1.75 -6.79
C ILE A 34 -12.21 -2.98 -6.45
N PHE A 35 -12.25 -3.48 -5.21
CA PHE A 35 -11.56 -4.72 -4.86
C PHE A 35 -12.11 -5.94 -5.57
N ASP A 36 -13.41 -6.01 -5.81
CA ASP A 36 -14.04 -7.10 -6.54
C ASP A 36 -13.63 -7.06 -8.03
N TYR A 37 -13.60 -5.88 -8.66
CA TYR A 37 -13.12 -5.70 -10.04
C TYR A 37 -11.65 -6.09 -10.19
N LEU A 38 -10.80 -5.59 -9.26
CA LEU A 38 -9.40 -5.99 -9.20
C LEU A 38 -9.31 -7.51 -8.94
N GLY A 39 -10.07 -8.06 -8.00
CA GLY A 39 -10.11 -9.50 -7.70
C GLY A 39 -10.54 -10.37 -8.88
N GLY A 40 -11.42 -9.84 -9.74
CA GLY A 40 -11.89 -10.44 -10.99
C GLY A 40 -10.89 -10.34 -12.16
N GLY A 41 -9.78 -9.64 -11.98
CA GLY A 41 -8.69 -9.54 -12.96
C GLY A 41 -8.68 -8.26 -13.80
N MET A 42 -9.56 -7.29 -13.53
CA MET A 42 -9.50 -6.00 -14.22
C MET A 42 -8.25 -5.22 -13.82
N THR A 43 -7.64 -4.58 -14.81
CA THR A 43 -6.54 -3.64 -14.61
C THR A 43 -7.06 -2.29 -14.11
N ILE A 44 -6.16 -1.45 -13.60
CA ILE A 44 -6.56 -0.10 -13.17
C ILE A 44 -7.00 0.71 -14.38
N GLU A 45 -6.31 0.55 -15.50
CA GLU A 45 -6.59 1.21 -16.76
C GLU A 45 -8.02 0.89 -17.23
N GLU A 46 -8.41 -0.40 -17.26
CA GLU A 46 -9.78 -0.81 -17.59
C GLU A 46 -10.82 -0.27 -16.61
N ILE A 47 -10.52 -0.25 -15.30
CA ILE A 47 -11.44 0.34 -14.30
C ILE A 47 -11.61 1.84 -14.53
N LEU A 48 -10.53 2.56 -14.83
CA LEU A 48 -10.60 4.01 -15.09
C LEU A 48 -11.31 4.31 -16.41
N ASP A 49 -11.21 3.44 -17.41
CA ASP A 49 -11.93 3.55 -18.67
C ASP A 49 -13.45 3.29 -18.50
N ASP A 50 -13.82 2.28 -17.70
CA ASP A 50 -15.23 1.94 -17.42
C ASP A 50 -15.89 2.93 -16.45
N PHE A 51 -15.10 3.55 -15.57
CA PHE A 51 -15.55 4.52 -14.57
C PHE A 51 -14.77 5.83 -14.71
N PRO A 52 -15.11 6.70 -15.68
CA PRO A 52 -14.36 7.94 -15.95
C PRO A 52 -14.40 8.96 -14.80
N ASP A 53 -15.31 8.79 -13.84
CA ASP A 53 -15.36 9.59 -12.61
C ASP A 53 -14.31 9.16 -11.57
N LEU A 54 -13.64 8.01 -11.78
CA LEU A 54 -12.52 7.56 -10.95
C LEU A 54 -11.20 8.12 -11.47
N THR A 55 -10.29 8.36 -10.53
CA THR A 55 -8.91 8.77 -10.81
C THR A 55 -7.92 7.78 -10.21
N LEU A 56 -6.68 7.79 -10.71
CA LEU A 56 -5.61 6.98 -10.12
C LEU A 56 -5.39 7.34 -8.64
N GLU A 57 -5.58 8.60 -8.27
CA GLU A 57 -5.52 9.04 -6.88
C GLU A 57 -6.62 8.44 -6.00
N ASP A 58 -7.80 8.13 -6.55
CA ASP A 58 -8.83 7.39 -5.82
C ASP A 58 -8.38 5.97 -5.54
N ILE A 59 -7.78 5.31 -6.53
CA ILE A 59 -7.17 3.98 -6.35
C ILE A 59 -6.04 4.01 -5.31
N GLN A 60 -5.22 5.07 -5.28
CA GLN A 60 -4.21 5.26 -4.24
C GLN A 60 -4.82 5.49 -2.84
N ALA A 61 -5.96 6.17 -2.77
CA ALA A 61 -6.67 6.38 -1.50
C ALA A 61 -7.15 5.06 -0.86
N LEU A 62 -7.40 4.01 -1.67
CA LEU A 62 -7.71 2.68 -1.15
C LEU A 62 -6.54 2.09 -0.33
N LEU A 63 -5.31 2.18 -0.82
CA LEU A 63 -4.15 1.69 -0.06
C LEU A 63 -3.97 2.45 1.25
N VAL A 64 -4.14 3.77 1.22
CA VAL A 64 -4.02 4.63 2.40
C VAL A 64 -5.13 4.34 3.42
N SER A 65 -6.36 4.05 2.98
CA SER A 65 -7.44 3.72 3.93
C SER A 65 -7.19 2.39 4.66
N HIS A 66 -6.46 1.46 4.04
CA HIS A 66 -6.06 0.22 4.68
C HIS A 66 -4.76 0.33 5.49
N PHE A 67 -3.85 1.22 5.11
CA PHE A 67 -2.56 1.48 5.78
C PHE A 67 -2.35 2.99 5.96
N PRO A 68 -3.05 3.63 6.92
CA PRO A 68 -3.07 5.08 7.07
C PRO A 68 -1.71 5.67 7.46
N ASP A 69 -0.84 4.88 8.09
CA ASP A 69 0.50 5.32 8.51
C ASP A 69 1.59 5.00 7.47
N SER A 70 1.18 4.57 6.27
CA SER A 70 2.11 4.30 5.16
C SER A 70 2.46 5.56 4.37
N THR A 71 3.66 5.57 3.79
CA THR A 71 4.14 6.63 2.91
C THR A 71 5.06 6.06 1.83
N HIS A 72 5.14 6.74 0.69
CA HIS A 72 6.03 6.33 -0.39
C HIS A 72 7.39 7.03 -0.25
N VAL A 73 8.49 6.35 -0.60
CA VAL A 73 9.87 6.85 -0.48
C VAL A 73 10.10 8.22 -1.16
N ARG A 74 9.38 8.47 -2.26
CA ARG A 74 9.38 9.77 -2.96
C ARG A 74 8.91 10.91 -2.06
N ASP A 75 7.87 10.67 -1.27
CA ASP A 75 7.24 11.68 -0.44
C ASP A 75 7.99 11.91 0.87
N CYS A 76 8.89 10.99 1.23
CA CYS A 76 9.95 11.20 2.22
C CYS A 76 11.13 12.04 1.70
N GLY A 77 11.10 12.50 0.44
CA GLY A 77 12.22 13.22 -0.19
C GLY A 77 13.42 12.34 -0.55
N LEU A 78 13.25 11.01 -0.53
CA LEU A 78 14.32 10.04 -0.74
C LEU A 78 14.34 9.48 -2.17
N LYS A 79 13.61 10.09 -3.11
CA LYS A 79 13.63 9.67 -4.52
C LYS A 79 15.06 9.79 -5.08
N GLY A 80 15.60 8.69 -5.59
CA GLY A 80 16.94 8.65 -6.18
C GLY A 80 18.09 8.56 -5.16
N PHE A 81 17.79 8.49 -3.86
CA PHE A 81 18.78 8.19 -2.85
C PHE A 81 19.12 6.69 -2.86
N PRO A 82 20.35 6.31 -2.47
CA PRO A 82 20.75 4.90 -2.43
C PRO A 82 20.01 4.14 -1.32
N ASP A 83 19.87 2.83 -1.47
CA ASP A 83 19.14 1.97 -0.55
C ASP A 83 19.62 2.07 0.89
N GLN A 84 20.91 2.30 1.12
CA GLN A 84 21.46 2.52 2.45
C GLN A 84 20.81 3.71 3.17
N ARG A 85 20.50 4.80 2.44
CA ARG A 85 19.83 5.97 3.01
C ARG A 85 18.36 5.70 3.29
N ILE A 86 17.70 4.93 2.43
CA ILE A 86 16.31 4.49 2.63
C ILE A 86 16.21 3.57 3.86
N TRP A 87 17.14 2.61 3.98
CA TRP A 87 17.26 1.71 5.12
C TRP A 87 17.41 2.47 6.44
N GLU A 88 18.37 3.41 6.49
CA GLU A 88 18.64 4.18 7.69
C GLU A 88 17.49 5.12 8.06
N TYR A 89 16.84 5.74 7.06
CA TYR A 89 15.64 6.53 7.29
C TYR A 89 14.53 5.69 7.91
N ALA A 90 14.24 4.51 7.37
CA ALA A 90 13.22 3.64 7.92
C ALA A 90 13.59 3.17 9.34
N ARG A 91 14.88 2.87 9.59
CA ARG A 91 15.38 2.49 10.92
C ARG A 91 15.11 3.57 11.97
N ILE A 92 15.49 4.82 11.67
CA ILE A 92 15.39 5.95 12.60
C ILE A 92 13.93 6.31 12.87
N ASN A 93 13.06 6.17 11.87
CA ASN A 93 11.64 6.52 11.96
C ASN A 93 10.75 5.32 12.34
N GLU A 94 11.35 4.19 12.75
CA GLU A 94 10.63 2.97 13.17
C GLU A 94 9.63 2.45 12.11
N LEU A 95 9.99 2.57 10.84
CA LEU A 95 9.17 2.18 9.70
C LEU A 95 9.46 0.74 9.25
N ILE A 96 8.45 0.15 8.61
CA ILE A 96 8.58 -1.09 7.84
C ILE A 96 8.82 -0.72 6.36
N ILE A 97 9.85 -1.29 5.75
CA ILE A 97 10.08 -1.13 4.31
C ILE A 97 9.30 -2.21 3.56
N VAL A 98 8.56 -1.83 2.52
CA VAL A 98 7.89 -2.76 1.59
C VAL A 98 8.52 -2.58 0.20
N SER A 99 9.17 -3.61 -0.34
CA SER A 99 9.83 -3.52 -1.65
C SER A 99 9.87 -4.85 -2.39
N LYS A 100 9.99 -4.78 -3.72
CA LYS A 100 10.32 -5.94 -4.58
C LYS A 100 11.83 -6.21 -4.65
N ASP A 101 12.63 -5.21 -4.29
CA ASP A 101 14.07 -5.22 -4.43
C ASP A 101 14.74 -6.20 -3.45
N SER A 102 15.54 -7.12 -3.98
CA SER A 102 16.26 -8.13 -3.21
C SER A 102 17.40 -7.55 -2.37
N ASP A 103 17.90 -6.35 -2.67
CA ASP A 103 19.01 -5.76 -1.92
C ASP A 103 18.56 -5.41 -0.49
N PHE A 104 17.31 -5.01 -0.31
CA PHE A 104 16.70 -4.85 1.02
C PHE A 104 16.48 -6.19 1.73
N TYR A 105 16.18 -7.27 1.01
CA TYR A 105 16.07 -8.60 1.58
C TYR A 105 17.41 -9.05 2.17
N GLN A 106 18.50 -8.91 1.40
CA GLN A 106 19.85 -9.22 1.88
C GLN A 106 20.25 -8.40 3.09
N ARG A 107 19.94 -7.10 3.09
CA ARG A 107 20.18 -6.21 4.24
C ARG A 107 19.43 -6.67 5.49
N SER A 108 18.18 -7.12 5.36
CA SER A 108 17.40 -7.60 6.49
C SER A 108 17.93 -8.91 7.08
N LEU A 109 18.47 -9.80 6.24
CA LEU A 109 19.18 -11.01 6.72
C LEU A 109 20.48 -10.66 7.45
N LEU A 110 21.20 -9.63 6.99
CA LEU A 110 22.48 -9.22 7.56
C LEU A 110 22.33 -8.43 8.87
N TYR A 111 21.38 -7.49 8.91
CA TYR A 111 21.25 -6.51 10.01
C TYR A 111 20.06 -6.78 10.94
N GLY A 112 19.11 -7.63 10.55
CA GLY A 112 17.88 -7.88 11.32
C GLY A 112 16.92 -6.69 11.31
N GLN A 113 16.21 -6.50 12.43
CA GLN A 113 15.35 -5.34 12.68
C GLN A 113 15.94 -4.46 13.80
N PRO A 114 15.75 -3.14 13.76
CA PRO A 114 15.03 -2.33 12.76
C PRO A 114 15.85 -1.93 11.51
N PRO A 115 15.21 -1.53 10.39
CA PRO A 115 13.78 -1.62 10.12
C PRO A 115 13.34 -3.06 9.81
N LYS A 116 12.06 -3.33 9.96
CA LYS A 116 11.47 -4.56 9.41
C LYS A 116 11.32 -4.45 7.90
N PHE A 117 11.32 -5.59 7.22
CA PHE A 117 11.21 -5.65 5.77
C PHE A 117 10.09 -6.59 5.30
N ILE A 118 9.26 -6.11 4.39
CA ILE A 118 8.28 -6.92 3.66
C ILE A 118 8.79 -7.06 2.23
N TRP A 119 9.21 -8.28 1.88
CA TRP A 119 9.66 -8.58 0.53
C TRP A 119 8.48 -9.03 -0.33
N LEU A 120 8.20 -8.27 -1.39
CA LEU A 120 7.22 -8.61 -2.40
C LEU A 120 7.91 -9.44 -3.49
N ARG A 121 7.83 -10.77 -3.39
CA ARG A 121 8.53 -11.71 -4.27
C ARG A 121 7.80 -11.89 -5.60
N ILE A 122 7.72 -10.80 -6.35
CA ILE A 122 7.06 -10.70 -7.65
C ILE A 122 7.94 -9.96 -8.64
N GLY A 123 7.78 -10.28 -9.93
CA GLY A 123 8.47 -9.57 -11.02
C GLY A 123 7.85 -8.21 -11.33
N ASN A 124 7.99 -7.78 -12.58
CA ASN A 124 7.18 -6.69 -13.09
C ASN A 124 5.71 -7.07 -12.99
N CYS A 125 4.92 -6.19 -12.40
CA CYS A 125 3.51 -6.41 -12.15
C CYS A 125 2.77 -5.12 -12.40
N THR A 126 1.49 -5.23 -12.71
CA THR A 126 0.58 -4.09 -12.71
C THR A 126 0.41 -3.57 -11.29
N THR A 127 -0.02 -2.32 -11.16
CA THR A 127 -0.38 -1.73 -9.87
C THR A 127 -1.52 -2.49 -9.20
N HIS A 128 -2.47 -3.05 -9.99
CA HIS A 128 -3.53 -3.97 -9.54
C HIS A 128 -2.96 -5.16 -8.76
N HIS A 129 -1.96 -5.83 -9.33
CA HIS A 129 -1.42 -7.05 -8.76
C HIS A 129 -0.66 -6.70 -7.46
N LEU A 130 0.06 -5.57 -7.46
CA LEU A 130 0.70 -5.04 -6.27
C LEU A 130 -0.30 -4.75 -5.14
N ILE A 131 -1.42 -4.08 -5.44
CA ILE A 131 -2.48 -3.77 -4.47
C ILE A 131 -3.06 -5.06 -3.88
N SER A 132 -3.41 -6.01 -4.74
CA SER A 132 -3.96 -7.31 -4.33
C SER A 132 -2.98 -8.09 -3.45
N LEU A 133 -1.69 -8.08 -3.81
CA LEU A 133 -0.62 -8.76 -3.09
C LEU A 133 -0.45 -8.21 -1.67
N ILE A 134 -0.58 -6.90 -1.48
CA ILE A 134 -0.45 -6.26 -0.17
C ILE A 134 -1.73 -6.44 0.66
N LEU A 135 -2.91 -6.34 0.05
CA LEU A 135 -4.18 -6.31 0.78
C LEU A 135 -4.71 -7.68 1.18
N LYS A 136 -4.54 -8.72 0.34
CA LYS A 136 -4.97 -10.09 0.68
C LYS A 136 -4.39 -10.56 2.03
N PRO A 137 -3.09 -10.39 2.32
CA PRO A 137 -2.49 -10.77 3.60
C PRO A 137 -2.47 -9.63 4.63
N LYS A 138 -3.37 -8.63 4.58
CA LYS A 138 -3.36 -7.48 5.51
C LYS A 138 -3.27 -7.88 6.99
N GLN A 139 -3.96 -8.95 7.40
CA GLN A 139 -3.87 -9.44 8.78
C GLN A 139 -2.49 -10.00 9.12
N ALA A 140 -1.82 -10.67 8.18
CA ALA A 140 -0.45 -11.16 8.37
C ALA A 140 0.54 -9.99 8.44
N ILE A 141 0.37 -8.96 7.61
CA ILE A 141 1.17 -7.72 7.68
C ILE A 141 1.02 -7.06 9.06
N LYS A 142 -0.21 -7.00 9.60
CA LYS A 142 -0.45 -6.44 10.94
C LYS A 142 0.23 -7.26 12.04
N ARG A 143 0.08 -8.59 12.02
CA ARG A 143 0.76 -9.49 12.97
C ARG A 143 2.28 -9.35 12.91
N PHE A 144 2.84 -9.26 11.70
CA PHE A 144 4.26 -9.02 11.49
C PHE A 144 4.70 -7.68 12.07
N SER A 145 3.91 -6.61 11.88
CA SER A 145 4.18 -5.30 12.48
C SER A 145 4.25 -5.36 14.01
N ASP A 146 3.37 -6.13 14.65
CA ASP A 146 3.29 -6.25 16.11
C ASP A 146 4.34 -7.23 16.71
N ASN A 147 4.99 -8.06 15.89
CA ASN A 147 5.95 -9.08 16.34
C ASN A 147 7.34 -8.51 16.66
N SER A 148 7.89 -8.73 17.85
CA SER A 148 9.19 -8.13 18.26
C SER A 148 10.44 -8.89 17.79
N THR A 149 10.29 -10.03 17.11
CA THR A 149 11.40 -10.94 16.76
C THR A 149 11.60 -11.12 15.26
N GLU A 150 10.54 -11.02 14.45
CA GLU A 150 10.61 -11.20 13.01
C GLU A 150 11.17 -9.96 12.29
N SER A 151 12.22 -10.15 11.48
CA SER A 151 12.81 -9.09 10.66
C SER A 151 12.23 -9.02 9.24
N VAL A 152 11.80 -10.15 8.67
CA VAL A 152 11.31 -10.26 7.30
C VAL A 152 9.97 -10.97 7.21
N LEU A 153 9.05 -10.43 6.41
CA LEU A 153 7.88 -11.11 5.89
C LEU A 153 8.00 -11.22 4.37
N VAL A 154 7.80 -12.42 3.81
CA VAL A 154 7.79 -12.64 2.36
C VAL A 154 6.35 -12.80 1.89
N ILE A 155 5.97 -12.05 0.86
CA ILE A 155 4.65 -12.14 0.21
C ILE A 155 4.89 -12.42 -1.28
N ALA A 156 4.25 -13.48 -1.79
CA ALA A 156 4.40 -13.97 -3.16
C ALA A 156 3.02 -14.24 -3.78
#